data_AF-A0A1V2B8A4-F1
#
_entry.id   AF-A0A1V2B8A4-F1
#
_cell.length_a   1.000
_cell.length_b   1.000
_cell.length_c   1.000
_cell.angle_alpha   90.00
_cell.angle_beta   90.00
_cell.angle_gamma   90.00
#
_symmetry.space_group_name_H-M   'P 1'
#
loop_
_entity.id
_entity.type
_entity.pdbx_description
1 polymer ?
#
loop_
_entity_poly.entity_id
_entity_poly.type
_entity_poly.pdbx_seq_one_letter_code
_entity_poly.pdbx_strand_id
1 'polypeptide(L)' 'MTPSIDVAKNISNHLNTTVGYLLGETDKADLFKDPVMLQLLSELDKMENTEKSHILQVLDGFIKSVKLKNIATL' A
#
# COMPACT_ATOMS: atom_id res chain seq x y z
N MET A 1 26.41 -4.71 7.75
CA MET A 1 26.74 -4.22 6.39
C MET A 1 25.49 -3.54 5.86
N THR A 2 25.57 -2.29 5.43
CA THR A 2 24.42 -1.58 4.84
C THR A 2 24.43 -1.82 3.33
N PRO A 3 23.40 -2.45 2.74
CA PRO A 3 23.35 -2.68 1.30
C PRO A 3 23.25 -1.33 0.56
N SER A 4 23.76 -1.27 -0.67
CA SER A 4 23.50 -0.13 -1.54
C SER A 4 22.02 -0.07 -1.94
N ILE A 5 21.55 1.10 -2.37
CA ILE A 5 20.17 1.29 -2.86
C ILE A 5 19.86 0.32 -4.01
N ASP A 6 20.81 0.11 -4.92
CA ASP A 6 20.61 -0.80 -6.06
C ASP A 6 20.52 -2.26 -5.62
N VAL A 7 21.32 -2.67 -4.62
CA VAL A 7 21.21 -4.01 -4.02
C VAL A 7 19.84 -4.17 -3.34
N ALA A 8 19.36 -3.17 -2.60
CA ALA A 8 18.05 -3.22 -1.96
C ALA A 8 16.89 -3.33 -2.99
N LYS A 9 16.95 -2.57 -4.09
CA LYS A 9 15.98 -2.68 -5.20
C LYS A 9 15.98 -4.06 -5.85
N ASN A 10 17.17 -4.62 -6.09
CA ASN A 10 17.27 -5.95 -6.68
C ASN A 10 16.67 -7.01 -5.76
N ILE A 11 16.91 -6.92 -4.46
CA ILE A 11 16.33 -7.83 -3.47
C ILE A 11 14.80 -7.67 -3.45
N SER A 12 14.27 -6.44 -3.40
CA SER A 12 12.82 -6.23 -3.34
C SER A 12 12.10 -6.78 -4.57
N ASN A 13 12.70 -6.61 -5.75
CA ASN A 13 12.17 -7.15 -7.00
C ASN A 13 12.12 -8.69 -7.01
N HIS A 14 13.19 -9.35 -6.54
CA HIS A 14 13.23 -10.82 -6.47
C HIS A 14 12.25 -11.39 -5.44
N LEU A 15 11.98 -10.63 -4.37
CA LEU A 15 11.04 -11.02 -3.32
C LEU A 15 9.60 -10.56 -3.58
N ASN A 16 9.34 -9.95 -4.74
CA ASN A 16 8.06 -9.35 -5.10
C ASN A 16 7.49 -8.46 -3.98
N THR A 17 8.34 -7.57 -3.46
CA THR A 17 8.01 -6.64 -2.38
C THR A 17 8.58 -5.25 -2.66
N THR A 18 8.41 -4.30 -1.76
CA THR A 18 8.93 -2.93 -1.93
C THR A 18 10.21 -2.72 -1.14
N VAL A 19 11.03 -1.76 -1.56
CA VAL A 19 12.23 -1.37 -0.80
C VAL A 19 11.84 -0.86 0.60
N GLY A 20 10.72 -0.15 0.73
CA GLY A 20 10.21 0.31 2.02
C GLY A 20 9.88 -0.82 2.97
N TYR A 21 9.37 -1.96 2.46
CA TYR A 21 9.19 -3.18 3.26
C TYR A 21 10.52 -3.71 3.82
N LEU A 22 11.56 -3.73 2.99
CA LEU A 22 12.89 -4.22 3.41
C LEU A 22 13.54 -3.33 4.47
N LEU A 23 13.27 -2.03 4.44
CA LEU A 23 13.83 -1.08 5.39
C LEU A 23 13.11 -1.10 6.75
N GLY A 24 11.89 -1.65 6.80
CA GLY A 24 11.12 -1.75 8.04
C GLY A 24 10.82 -0.40 8.69
N GLU A 25 10.80 0.68 7.90
CA GLU A 25 10.73 2.07 8.39
C GLU A 25 9.41 2.43 9.07
N THR A 26 8.45 1.51 9.13
CA THR A 26 7.16 1.72 9.79
C THR A 26 6.77 0.50 10.63
N ASP A 27 6.09 0.73 11.76
CA ASP A 27 5.48 -0.33 12.60
C ASP A 27 4.45 -1.18 11.84
N LYS A 28 4.11 -0.76 10.61
CA LYS A 28 3.22 -1.42 9.66
C LYS A 28 3.96 -1.81 8.40
N ALA A 29 5.19 -2.34 8.52
CA ALA A 29 6.01 -2.76 7.38
C ALA A 29 5.18 -3.56 6.36
N ASP A 30 4.32 -4.48 6.82
CA ASP A 30 3.45 -5.29 5.97
C ASP A 30 2.52 -4.49 5.04
N LEU A 31 2.18 -3.24 5.38
CA LEU A 31 1.40 -2.36 4.50
C LEU A 31 2.11 -2.09 3.17
N PHE A 32 3.43 -1.92 3.23
CA PHE A 32 4.27 -1.68 2.05
C PHE A 32 4.80 -2.98 1.45
N LYS A 33 4.37 -4.15 1.93
CA LYS A 33 4.85 -5.42 1.38
C LYS A 33 4.40 -5.64 -0.05
N ASP A 34 3.18 -5.24 -0.38
CA ASP A 34 2.55 -5.51 -1.69
C ASP A 34 2.88 -4.40 -2.71
N PRO A 35 3.66 -4.70 -3.77
CA PRO A 35 3.97 -3.74 -4.82
C PRO A 35 2.74 -3.23 -5.57
N VAL A 36 1.68 -4.04 -5.70
CA VAL A 36 0.45 -3.66 -6.40
C VAL A 36 -0.29 -2.59 -5.62
N MET A 37 -0.38 -2.73 -4.29
CA MET A 37 -0.99 -1.72 -3.43
C MET A 37 -0.22 -0.39 -3.49
N LEU A 38 1.11 -0.44 -3.54
CA LEU A 38 1.94 0.76 -3.71
C LEU A 38 1.74 1.42 -5.09
N GLN A 39 1.62 0.61 -6.15
CA GLN A 39 1.33 1.11 -7.49
C GLN A 39 -0.02 1.80 -7.55
N LEU A 40 -1.08 1.20 -7.00
CA LEU A 40 -2.41 1.80 -6.92
C LEU A 40 -2.38 3.15 -6.19
N LEU A 41 -1.66 3.24 -5.07
CA LEU A 41 -1.50 4.50 -4.35
C LEU A 41 -0.78 5.56 -5.19
N SER A 42 0.24 5.14 -5.96
CA SER A 42 0.97 6.01 -6.88
C SER A 42 0.12 6.48 -8.06
N GLU A 43 -0.82 5.66 -8.53
CA GLU A 43 -1.79 6.03 -9.57
C GLU A 43 -2.82 7.02 -9.03
N LEU A 44 -3.36 6.77 -7.83
CA LEU A 44 -4.26 7.70 -7.13
C LEU A 44 -3.62 9.08 -6.92
N ASP A 45 -2.31 9.12 -6.67
CA ASP A 45 -1.62 10.39 -6.44
C ASP A 45 -1.48 11.24 -7.71
N LYS A 46 -1.48 10.61 -8.89
CA LYS A 46 -1.39 11.29 -10.19
C LYS A 46 -2.74 11.80 -10.72
N MET A 47 -3.85 11.43 -10.09
CA MET A 47 -5.19 11.82 -10.53
C MET A 47 -5.51 13.27 -10.20
N GLU A 48 -6.43 13.88 -10.96
CA GLU A 48 -6.97 15.19 -10.61
C GLU A 48 -7.74 15.14 -9.28
N ASN A 49 -7.73 16.25 -8.54
CA ASN A 49 -8.28 16.31 -7.18
C ASN A 49 -9.75 15.85 -7.09
N THR A 50 -10.56 16.17 -8.10
CA THR A 50 -11.99 15.81 -8.13
C THR A 50 -12.19 14.30 -8.29
N GLU A 51 -11.46 13.68 -9.23
CA GLU A 51 -11.55 12.24 -9.49
C GLU A 51 -10.97 11.42 -8.32
N LYS A 52 -9.82 11.86 -7.80
CA LYS A 52 -9.20 11.30 -6.60
C LYS A 52 -10.16 11.31 -5.41
N SER A 53 -10.87 12.43 -5.19
CA SER A 53 -11.85 12.57 -4.12
C SER A 53 -13.00 11.55 -4.25
N HIS A 54 -13.57 11.38 -5.44
CA HIS A 54 -14.65 10.40 -5.66
C HIS A 54 -14.19 8.97 -5.38
N ILE A 55 -12.99 8.59 -5.85
CA ILE A 55 -12.45 7.24 -5.62
C ILE A 55 -12.22 7.00 -4.13
N LEU A 56 -11.67 7.99 -3.42
CA LEU A 56 -11.45 7.89 -1.98
C LEU A 56 -12.75 7.75 -1.19
N GLN A 57 -13.82 8.44 -1.59
CA GLN A 57 -15.15 8.30 -0.96
C GLN A 57 -15.72 6.90 -1.15
N VAL A 58 -15.61 6.34 -2.36
CA VAL A 58 -16.05 4.97 -2.65
C VAL A 58 -15.25 3.97 -1.81
N LEU A 59 -13.92 4.12 -1.76
CA LEU A 59 -13.04 3.27 -0.96
C LEU A 59 -13.41 3.30 0.53
N ASP A 60 -13.65 4.49 1.09
CA ASP A 60 -14.08 4.66 2.48
C ASP A 60 -15.43 3.95 2.75
N GLY A 61 -16.39 4.08 1.84
CA GLY A 61 -17.66 3.37 1.91
C GLY A 61 -17.50 1.85 1.93
N PHE A 62 -16.66 1.30 1.06
CA PHE A 62 -16.37 -0.14 1.04
C PHE A 62 -15.67 -0.60 2.33
N ILE A 63 -14.65 0.12 2.81
CA ILE A 63 -13.95 -0.21 4.05
C ILE A 63 -14.93 -0.22 5.24
N LYS A 64 -15.80 0.78 5.34
CA LYS A 64 -16.86 0.82 6.36
C LYS A 64 -17.79 -0.38 6.27
N SER A 65 -18.25 -0.73 5.07
CA SER A 65 -19.11 -1.90 4.85
C SER A 65 -18.46 -3.21 5.33
N VAL A 66 -17.19 -3.43 4.99
CA VAL A 66 -16.43 -4.61 5.43
C VAL A 66 -16.30 -4.64 6.96
N LYS A 67 -15.96 -3.51 7.59
CA LYS A 67 -15.87 -3.41 9.05
C LYS A 67 -17.19 -3.74 9.74
N LEU A 68 -18.31 -3.22 9.21
CA LEU A 68 -19.64 -3.51 9.75
C LEU A 68 -20.01 -4.99 9.65
N LYS A 69 -19.69 -5.65 8.52
CA LYS A 69 -19.90 -7.09 8.36
C LYS A 69 -19.14 -7.91 9.40
N ASN A 70 -17.88 -7.56 9.65
CA ASN A 70 -17.04 -8.28 10.62
C ASN A 70 -17.54 -8.15 12.07
N ILE A 71 -18.20 -7.04 12.41
CA ILE A 71 -18.85 -6.86 13.71
C ILE A 71 -20.12 -7.72 13.80
N ALA A 72 -20.90 -7.82 12.73
CA ALA A 72 -22.14 -8.61 12.71
C ALA A 72 -21.91 -10.13 12.74
N THR A 73 -20.68 -10.59 12.51
CA THR A 73 -20.28 -12.01 12.59
C THR A 73 -19.68 -12.44 13.94
N LEU A 74 -19.59 -11.53 14.92
CA LEU A 74 -19.19 -11.80 16.32
C LEU A 74 -20.43 -11.99 17.21
#